data_AF-A0AAW9JHI9-F1
#
_entry.id   AF-A0AAW9JHI9-F1
#
_cell.length_a   1.000
_cell.length_b   1.000
_cell.length_c   1.000
_cell.angle_alpha   90.00
_cell.angle_beta   90.00
_cell.angle_gamma   90.00
#
_symmetry.space_group_name_H-M   'P 1'
#
loop_
_entity.id
_entity.type
_entity.pdbx_description
1 polymer ?
#
loop_
_entity_poly.entity_id
_entity_poly.type
_entity_poly.pdbx_seq_one_letter_code
_entity_poly.pdbx_strand_id
1 'polypeptide(L)' 'MQSENKQTIANRKYREKNREKTNQQAYKRSGKSFILNYASEEDLQLFESYVQENT' A
#
# COMPACT_ATOMS: atom_id res chain seq x y z
N MET A 1 18.41 -16.47 -16.76
CA MET A 1 17.31 -15.51 -16.54
C MET A 1 16.00 -16.21 -16.85
N GLN A 2 15.08 -16.33 -15.90
CA GLN A 2 13.75 -16.87 -16.20
C GLN A 2 13.00 -15.85 -17.08
N SER A 3 12.50 -16.28 -18.23
CA SER A 3 11.66 -15.45 -19.09
C SER A 3 10.39 -15.08 -18.33
N GLU A 4 10.12 -13.80 -18.14
CA GLU A 4 8.89 -13.34 -17.49
C GLU A 4 7.66 -13.86 -18.25
N ASN A 5 6.72 -14.48 -17.55
CA ASN A 5 5.46 -14.95 -18.12
C ASN A 5 4.67 -13.75 -18.69
N LYS A 6 3.94 -13.96 -19.79
CA LYS A 6 3.02 -12.99 -20.41
C LYS A 6 2.10 -12.30 -19.38
N GLN A 7 1.67 -13.03 -18.34
CA GLN A 7 0.87 -12.45 -17.24
C GLN A 7 1.65 -11.42 -16.41
N THR A 8 2.92 -11.68 -16.11
CA THR A 8 3.80 -10.76 -15.36
C THR A 8 3.98 -9.45 -16.12
N ILE A 9 4.20 -9.54 -17.44
CA ILE A 9 4.35 -8.37 -18.32
C ILE A 9 3.04 -7.57 -18.39
N ALA A 10 1.90 -8.23 -18.54
CA ALA A 10 0.59 -7.57 -18.57
C ALA A 10 0.27 -6.86 -17.24
N ASN A 11 0.55 -7.53 -16.12
CA ASN A 11 0.38 -6.95 -14.78
C ASN A 11 1.29 -5.73 -14.58
N ARG A 12 2.55 -5.79 -15.04
CA ARG A 12 3.48 -4.65 -14.99
C ARG A 12 2.91 -3.46 -15.75
N LYS A 13 2.48 -3.64 -17.01
CA LYS A 13 1.87 -2.59 -17.83
C LYS A 13 0.63 -1.98 -17.17
N TYR A 14 -0.22 -2.81 -16.56
CA TYR A 14 -1.39 -2.32 -15.83
C TYR A 14 -1.00 -1.44 -14.64
N ARG A 15 -0.03 -1.88 -13.84
CA ARG A 15 0.47 -1.12 -12.67
C ARG A 15 1.11 0.20 -13.09
N GLU A 16 1.87 0.21 -14.18
CA GLU A 16 2.49 1.42 -14.72
C GLU A 16 1.44 2.43 -15.18
N LYS A 17 0.42 1.99 -15.93
CA LYS A 17 -0.68 2.86 -16.39
C LYS A 17 -1.57 3.36 -15.23
N ASN A 18 -1.72 2.57 -14.17
CA ASN A 18 -2.58 2.88 -13.02
C ASN A 18 -1.75 3.11 -11.75
N ARG A 19 -0.60 3.80 -11.88
CA ARG A 19 0.42 3.88 -10.83
C ARG A 19 -0.11 4.47 -9.54
N GLU A 20 -0.85 5.57 -9.64
CA GLU A 20 -1.43 6.24 -8.47
C GLU A 20 -2.40 5.32 -7.71
N LYS A 21 -3.38 4.75 -8.40
CA LYS A 21 -4.35 3.81 -7.81
C LYS A 21 -3.65 2.58 -7.23
N THR A 22 -2.63 2.06 -7.90
CA THR A 22 -1.85 0.92 -7.42
C THR A 22 -1.09 1.27 -6.14
N ASN A 23 -0.47 2.45 -6.08
CA ASN A 23 0.24 2.94 -4.91
C ASN A 23 -0.71 3.14 -3.73
N GLN A 24 -1.86 3.79 -3.93
CA GLN A 24 -2.87 3.97 -2.90
C GLN A 24 -3.32 2.63 -2.31
N GLN A 25 -3.57 1.63 -3.15
CA GLN A 25 -3.95 0.28 -2.71
C GLN A 25 -2.82 -0.43 -1.96
N ALA A 26 -1.57 -0.25 -2.41
CA ALA A 26 -0.41 -0.80 -1.72
C ALA A 26 -0.27 -0.19 -0.32
N TYR A 27 -0.32 1.14 -0.19
CA TYR A 27 -0.24 1.83 1.10
C TYR A 27 -1.40 1.43 2.02
N LYS A 28 -2.63 1.34 1.50
CA LYS A 28 -3.78 0.89 2.29
C LYS A 28 -3.59 -0.52 2.84
N ARG A 29 -3.09 -1.46 2.03
CA ARG A 29 -2.83 -2.84 2.45
C ARG A 29 -1.72 -2.92 3.48
N SER A 30 -0.60 -2.24 3.23
CA SER A 30 0.53 -2.20 4.16
C SER A 30 0.15 -1.55 5.49
N GLY A 31 -0.55 -0.41 5.46
CA GLY A 31 -1.04 0.26 6.66
C GLY A 31 -1.99 -0.62 7.48
N LYS A 32 -2.96 -1.28 6.84
CA LYS A 32 -3.83 -2.24 7.53
C LYS A 32 -3.03 -3.38 8.17
N SER A 33 -2.08 -3.94 7.44
CA SER A 33 -1.23 -5.03 7.96
C SER A 33 -0.40 -4.58 9.16
N PHE A 34 0.14 -3.37 9.12
CA PHE A 34 0.90 -2.77 10.21
C PHE A 34 0.02 -2.56 11.44
N ILE A 35 -1.12 -1.86 11.29
CA ILE A 35 -2.06 -1.56 12.37
C ILE A 35 -2.52 -2.83 13.10
N LEU A 36 -2.82 -3.90 12.36
CA LEU A 36 -3.40 -5.11 12.97
C LEU A 36 -2.38 -6.03 13.65
N ASN A 37 -1.12 -6.02 13.22
CA ASN A 37 -0.16 -7.05 13.62
C ASN A 37 1.11 -6.50 14.29
N TYR A 38 1.39 -5.21 14.15
CA TYR A 38 2.68 -4.63 14.55
C TYR A 38 2.55 -3.32 15.34
N ALA A 39 1.48 -2.55 15.13
CA ALA A 39 1.33 -1.26 15.77
C ALA A 39 1.22 -1.38 17.30
N SER A 40 2.00 -0.55 17.99
CA SER A 40 1.85 -0.27 19.40
C SER A 40 0.74 0.78 19.64
N GLU A 41 0.36 0.97 20.90
CA GLU A 41 -0.59 2.02 21.29
C GLU A 41 -0.10 3.42 20.86
N GLU A 42 1.19 3.69 20.99
CA GLU A 42 1.80 4.98 20.57
C GLU A 42 1.67 5.19 19.05
N ASP A 43 1.88 4.13 18.25
CA ASP A 43 1.71 4.20 16.79
C ASP A 43 0.25 4.50 16.40
N LEU A 44 -0.71 3.92 17.12
CA LEU A 44 -2.13 4.15 16.87
C LEU A 44 -2.50 5.61 17.18
N GLN A 45 -2.05 6.15 18.31
CA GLN A 45 -2.26 7.56 18.68
C GLN A 45 -1.64 8.52 17.66
N LEU A 46 -0.44 8.19 17.16
CA LEU A 46 0.21 8.96 16.09
C LEU A 46 -0.61 8.92 14.79
N PHE A 47 -1.15 7.76 14.40
CA PHE A 47 -1.99 7.69 13.21
C PHE A 47 -3.32 8.41 13.37
N GLU A 48 -3.91 8.41 14.57
CA GLU A 48 -5.09 9.23 14.86
C GLU A 48 -4.80 10.72 14.70
N SER A 49 -3.63 11.21 15.11
CA SER A 49 -3.25 12.62 14.90
C SER A 49 -3.14 12.96 13.41
N TYR A 50 -2.59 12.06 12.58
CA TYR A 50 -2.56 12.26 11.12
C TYR A 50 -3.95 12.33 10.50
N VAL A 51 -4.92 11.57 11.02
CA VAL A 51 -6.31 11.64 10.55
C VAL A 51 -6.93 12.99 10.90
N GLN A 52 -6.67 13.50 12.10
CA GLN A 52 -7.12 14.83 12.52
C GLN A 52 -6.52 15.95 11.65
N GLU A 53 -5.23 15.88 11.31
CA GLU A 53 -4.58 16.86 10.42
C GLU A 53 -5.13 16.84 8.98
N ASN A 54 -5.70 15.72 8.54
CA ASN A 54 -6.27 15.59 7.20
C ASN A 54 -7.68 16.21 7.06
N THR A 55 -8.34 16.51 8.19
CA THR A 55 -9.76 16.89 8.26
C THR A 55 -9.93 18.37 8.56
#